data_AF-A0A157SU12-F1
#
_entry.id   AF-A0A157SU12-F1
#
_cell.length_a   1.000
_cell.length_b   1.000
_cell.length_c   1.000
_cell.angle_alpha   90.00
_cell.angle_beta   90.00
_cell.angle_gamma   90.00
#
_symmetry.space_group_name_H-M   'P 1'
#
loop_
_entity.id
_entity.type
_entity.pdbx_description
1 polymer ?
#
loop_
_entity_poly.entity_id
_entity_poly.type
_entity_poly.pdbx_seq_one_letter_code
_entity_poly.pdbx_strand_id
1 'polypeptide(L)'
;MNKETKMAYYAFVHSRSGLTRPVLVGEFKARDRSDAYSKAVASPAVKKIVGRQQTLDLYVRVYEDTSYGGASEQALVFHCPWMSGQQSPASPNDSSTPA
;
A
#
# COMPACT_ATOMS: atom_id res chain seq x y z
N MET A 1 -6.69 -7.20 29.21
CA MET A 1 -6.50 -5.82 28.73
C MET A 1 -6.34 -5.92 27.22
N ASN A 2 -7.46 -5.96 26.49
CA ASN A 2 -7.43 -6.23 25.06
C ASN A 2 -6.99 -4.94 24.38
N LYS A 3 -5.76 -4.93 23.86
CA LYS A 3 -5.34 -3.89 22.93
C LYS A 3 -6.30 -4.02 21.74
N GLU A 4 -7.26 -3.12 21.63
CA GLU A 4 -7.91 -2.86 20.35
C GLU A 4 -6.78 -2.56 19.38
N THR A 5 -6.40 -3.56 18.58
CA THR A 5 -5.63 -3.36 17.37
C THR A 5 -6.47 -2.40 16.55
N LYS A 6 -6.19 -1.10 16.65
CA LYS A 6 -6.83 -0.08 15.82
C LYS A 6 -6.54 -0.48 14.39
N MET A 7 -7.53 -1.07 13.73
CA MET A 7 -7.46 -1.43 12.31
C MET A 7 -6.99 -0.19 11.56
N ALA A 8 -5.82 -0.29 10.94
CA ALA A 8 -5.21 0.78 10.16
C ALA A 8 -5.50 0.52 8.70
N TYR A 9 -5.88 1.57 7.98
CA TYR A 9 -6.13 1.49 6.55
C TYR A 9 -5.00 2.18 5.80
N TYR A 10 -4.32 1.44 4.94
CA TYR A 10 -3.24 1.97 4.13
C TYR A 10 -3.76 2.24 2.72
N ALA A 11 -3.64 3.49 2.27
CA ALA A 11 -4.06 3.86 0.93
C ALA A 11 -2.86 3.95 -0.01
N PHE A 12 -2.99 3.37 -1.19
CA PHE A 12 -2.01 3.41 -2.26
C PHE A 12 -2.62 3.97 -3.54
N VAL A 13 -1.82 4.71 -4.30
CA VAL A 13 -2.16 5.05 -5.69
C VAL A 13 -1.58 3.97 -6.60
N HIS A 14 -2.44 3.44 -7.45
CA HIS A 14 -2.15 2.42 -8.45
C HIS A 14 -2.29 3.02 -9.86
N SER A 15 -1.56 2.45 -10.83
CA SER A 15 -1.80 2.66 -12.26
C SER A 15 -2.64 1.53 -12.83
N ARG A 16 -3.66 1.81 -13.66
CA ARG A 16 -4.47 0.75 -14.29
C ARG A 16 -3.64 -0.04 -15.28
N SER A 17 -2.67 0.59 -15.91
CA SER A 17 -1.67 -0.07 -16.76
C SER A 17 -0.76 -1.02 -16.00
N GLY A 18 -0.63 -0.90 -14.68
CA GLY A 18 0.29 -1.67 -13.86
C GLY A 18 1.77 -1.39 -14.15
N LEU A 19 2.07 -0.35 -14.93
CA LEU A 19 3.43 0.01 -15.34
C LEU A 19 4.21 0.73 -14.23
N THR A 20 3.52 1.16 -13.17
CA THR A 20 4.13 1.85 -12.03
C THR A 20 3.91 1.07 -10.74
N ARG A 21 4.92 1.13 -9.86
CA ARG A 21 4.78 0.59 -8.51
C ARG A 21 3.71 1.38 -7.73
N PRO A 22 2.88 0.71 -6.91
CA PRO A 22 1.94 1.39 -6.03
C PRO A 22 2.68 2.38 -5.12
N VAL A 23 2.13 3.58 -4.97
CA VAL A 23 2.72 4.62 -4.13
C VAL A 23 1.88 4.78 -2.87
N LEU A 24 2.50 4.65 -1.69
CA LEU A 24 1.83 4.91 -0.42
C LEU A 24 1.41 6.38 -0.35
N VAL A 25 0.12 6.60 -0.10
CA VAL A 25 -0.47 7.91 0.14
C VAL A 25 -0.43 8.25 1.62
N GLY A 26 -0.71 7.26 2.46
CA GLY A 26 -0.72 7.41 3.91
C GLY A 26 -1.51 6.30 4.62
N GLU A 27 -1.43 6.36 5.94
CA GLU A 27 -2.22 5.56 6.88
C GLU A 27 -3.42 6.36 7.36
N PHE A 28 -4.60 5.74 7.37
CA PHE A 28 -5.87 6.36 7.71
C PHE A 28 -6.55 5.56 8.82
N LYS A 29 -6.94 6.27 9.90
CA LYS A 29 -7.85 5.73 10.91
C LYS A 29 -9.28 5.99 10.47
N ALA A 30 -10.02 4.92 10.23
CA ALA A 30 -11.37 4.97 9.69
C ALA A 30 -12.26 3.92 10.34
N ARG A 31 -13.58 4.09 10.24
CA ARG A 31 -14.55 3.10 10.73
C ARG A 31 -14.62 1.88 9.82
N ASP A 32 -14.49 2.13 8.52
CA ASP A 32 -14.55 1.13 7.46
C ASP A 32 -13.66 1.55 6.28
N ARG A 33 -13.53 0.65 5.31
CA ARG A 33 -12.75 0.87 4.09
C ARG A 33 -13.27 2.04 3.23
N SER A 34 -14.57 2.34 3.26
CA SER A 34 -15.18 3.42 2.48
C SER A 34 -14.85 4.79 3.07
N ASP A 35 -14.91 4.92 4.40
CA ASP A 35 -14.45 6.11 5.13
C ASP A 35 -12.94 6.33 4.92
N ALA A 36 -12.13 5.26 5.00
CA ALA A 36 -10.71 5.34 4.70
C ALA A 36 -10.43 5.79 3.26
N TYR A 37 -11.16 5.24 2.29
CA TYR A 37 -11.07 5.63 0.89
C TYR A 37 -11.42 7.10 0.70
N SER A 38 -12.52 7.55 1.31
CA SER A 38 -13.00 8.93 1.23
C SER A 38 -11.98 9.93 1.80
N LYS A 39 -11.34 9.59 2.93
CA LYS A 39 -10.25 10.36 3.51
C LYS A 39 -8.99 10.35 2.63
N ALA A 40 -8.66 9.20 2.05
CA ALA A 40 -7.51 9.05 1.18
C ALA A 40 -7.65 9.90 -0.09
N VAL A 41 -8.76 9.82 -0.81
CA VAL A 41 -8.97 10.62 -2.05
C VAL A 41 -9.00 12.12 -1.77
N ALA A 42 -9.44 12.54 -0.58
CA ALA A 42 -9.41 13.93 -0.16
C ALA A 42 -7.99 14.42 0.23
N SER A 43 -7.06 13.50 0.49
CA SER A 43 -5.70 13.81 0.96
C SER A 43 -4.91 14.65 -0.06
N PRO A 44 -4.15 15.67 0.40
CA PRO A 44 -3.22 16.41 -0.45
C PRO A 44 -2.18 15.52 -1.15
N ALA A 45 -1.83 14.38 -0.55
CA ALA A 45 -0.89 13.43 -1.15
C ALA A 45 -1.44 12.82 -2.44
N VAL A 46 -2.71 12.36 -2.44
CA VAL A 46 -3.37 11.87 -3.66
C VAL A 46 -3.46 12.96 -4.70
N LYS A 47 -3.87 14.19 -4.32
CA LYS A 47 -3.96 15.32 -5.25
C LYS A 47 -2.60 15.67 -5.87
N LYS A 48 -1.49 15.54 -5.14
CA LYS A 48 -0.15 15.77 -5.68
C LYS A 48 0.28 14.68 -6.66
N ILE A 49 -0.07 13.42 -6.39
CA ILE A 49 0.29 12.28 -7.25
C ILE A 49 -0.61 12.24 -8.49
N VAL A 50 -1.93 12.25 -8.29
CA VAL A 50 -2.95 12.16 -9.35
C VAL A 50 -3.11 13.48 -10.10
N GLY A 51 -3.02 14.63 -9.43
CA GLY A 51 -3.24 15.93 -10.05
C GLY A 51 -2.05 16.51 -10.83
N ARG A 52 -0.83 15.97 -10.66
CA ARG A 52 0.34 16.36 -11.48
C ARG A 52 0.42 15.58 -12.79
N GLN A 53 -0.31 14.49 -12.90
CA GLN A 53 -0.16 13.54 -13.99
C GLN A 53 -1.50 13.53 -14.72
N GLN A 54 -1.51 13.81 -16.03
CA GLN A 54 -2.71 13.80 -16.89
C GLN A 54 -3.31 12.39 -17.06
N THR A 55 -3.24 11.57 -16.02
CA THR A 55 -3.43 10.13 -16.04
C THR A 55 -4.83 9.80 -15.56
N LEU A 56 -5.71 9.61 -16.54
CA LEU A 56 -6.89 8.74 -16.42
C LEU A 56 -6.55 7.33 -15.92
N ASP A 57 -5.26 6.99 -15.94
CA ASP A 57 -4.68 5.73 -15.53
C ASP A 57 -4.46 5.59 -14.01
N LEU A 58 -4.51 6.65 -13.19
CA LEU A 58 -4.26 6.54 -11.75
C LEU A 58 -5.56 6.38 -10.94
N TYR A 59 -5.53 5.52 -9.92
CA TYR A 59 -6.65 5.34 -8.99
C TYR A 59 -6.15 4.98 -7.58
N VAL A 60 -6.98 5.24 -6.57
CA VAL A 60 -6.67 4.93 -5.17
C VAL A 60 -7.22 3.55 -4.80
N ARG A 61 -6.47 2.78 -4.01
CA ARG A 61 -6.94 1.55 -3.39
C ARG A 61 -6.53 1.54 -1.92
N VAL A 62 -7.40 1.03 -1.07
CA VAL A 62 -7.18 0.96 0.37
C VAL A 62 -7.07 -0.49 0.79
N TYR A 63 -6.08 -0.81 1.61
CA TYR A 63 -5.88 -2.13 2.21
C TYR A 63 -6.03 -2.02 3.72
N GLU A 64 -6.73 -2.98 4.30
CA GLU A 64 -6.85 -3.13 5.75
C GLU A 64 -5.74 -4.07 6.19
N ASP A 65 -4.84 -3.58 7.03
CA ASP A 65 -3.74 -4.39 7.55
C ASP A 65 -3.32 -3.90 8.94
N THR A 66 -2.66 -4.77 9.69
CA THR A 66 -2.05 -4.44 10.98
C THR A 66 -0.67 -3.80 10.83
N SER A 67 -0.07 -3.89 9.63
CA SER A 67 1.26 -3.35 9.34
C SER A 67 1.35 -2.79 7.93
N TYR A 68 2.21 -1.79 7.75
CA TYR A 68 2.57 -1.27 6.42
C TYR A 68 3.17 -2.35 5.51
N GLY A 69 3.95 -3.28 6.07
CA GLY A 69 4.59 -4.37 5.32
C GLY A 69 3.56 -5.25 4.61
N GLY A 70 2.58 -5.77 5.35
CA GLY A 70 1.49 -6.57 4.78
C GLY A 70 0.67 -5.80 3.75
N ALA A 71 0.35 -4.52 4.03
CA ALA A 71 -0.40 -3.70 3.09
C ALA A 71 0.37 -3.42 1.78
N SER A 72 1.70 -3.29 1.87
CA SER A 72 2.57 -3.06 0.72
C SER A 72 2.71 -4.31 -0.15
N GLU A 73 2.82 -5.48 0.47
CA GLU A 73 2.83 -6.76 -0.24
C GLU A 73 1.51 -6.97 -0.99
N GLN A 74 0.37 -6.73 -0.33
CA GLN A 74 -0.94 -6.78 -0.98
C GLN A 74 -1.05 -5.80 -2.16
N ALA A 75 -0.49 -4.59 -2.01
CA ALA A 75 -0.47 -3.60 -3.09
C ALA A 75 0.41 -4.04 -4.27
N LEU A 76 1.57 -4.63 -4.01
CA LEU A 76 2.51 -5.09 -5.04
C LEU A 76 1.99 -6.31 -5.81
N VAL A 77 1.43 -7.30 -5.11
CA VAL A 77 0.87 -8.52 -5.71
C VAL A 77 -0.24 -8.19 -6.72
N PHE A 78 -0.96 -7.08 -6.52
CA PHE A 78 -2.01 -6.67 -7.45
C PHE A 78 -1.51 -6.42 -8.89
N HIS A 79 -0.29 -5.90 -9.06
CA HIS A 79 0.31 -5.69 -10.39
C HIS A 79 1.33 -6.76 -10.77
N CYS A 80 1.89 -7.46 -9.77
CA CYS A 80 2.87 -8.51 -9.97
C CYS A 80 2.32 -9.84 -9.40
N PRO A 81 1.33 -10.47 -10.05
CA PRO A 81 0.73 -11.73 -9.54
C PRO A 81 1.73 -12.90 -9.52
N TRP A 82 2.87 -12.80 -10.21
CA TRP A 82 3.95 -13.79 -10.07
C TRP A 82 4.73 -13.64 -8.76
N MET A 83 4.56 -12.54 -8.01
CA MET A 83 5.14 -12.37 -6.68
C MET A 83 4.30 -13.02 -5.58
N SER A 84 3.03 -13.39 -5.83
CA SER A 84 2.23 -14.21 -4.92
C SER A 84 2.80 -15.63 -4.87
N GLY A 85 3.81 -15.83 -4.03
CA GLY A 85 4.59 -17.06 -3.94
C GLY A 85 6.04 -16.81 -3.51
N GLN A 86 6.56 -15.59 -3.74
CA GLN A 86 7.75 -15.11 -3.05
C GLN A 86 7.32 -14.51 -1.72
N GLN A 87 6.98 -15.37 -0.75
CA GLN A 87 7.13 -14.99 0.65
C GLN A 87 8.57 -14.47 0.80
N SER A 88 8.68 -13.23 1.25
CA SER A 88 9.91 -12.47 1.46
C SER A 88 11.11 -13.37 1.74
N PRO A 89 12.25 -13.24 1.02
CA PRO A 89 13.48 -13.80 1.56
C PRO A 89 13.63 -13.19 2.95
N ALA A 90 13.67 -14.05 3.97
CA ALA A 90 13.97 -13.68 5.33
C ALA A 90 15.12 -12.67 5.30
N SER A 91 14.94 -11.56 6.02
CA SER A 91 15.94 -10.51 6.20
C SER A 91 17.35 -11.12 6.23
N PRO A 92 18.31 -10.70 5.38
CA PRO A 92 19.68 -11.13 5.54
C PRO A 92 20.26 -10.32 6.70
N ASN A 93 19.96 -10.76 7.92
CA ASN A 93 20.85 -10.57 9.05
C ASN A 93 21.91 -11.69 9.07
N ASP A 94 22.08 -12.40 7.96
CA ASP A 94 23.15 -13.36 7.78
C ASP A 94 24.45 -12.61 7.47
N SER A 95 25.20 -12.42 8.55
CA SER A 95 26.58 -11.97 8.56
C SER A 95 27.46 -13.10 8.01
N SER A 96 27.34 -13.40 6.73
CA SER A 96 28.22 -14.35 6.04
C SER A 96 29.10 -13.58 5.06
N THR A 97 30.09 -12.91 5.62
CA THR A 97 31.28 -12.44 4.90
C THR A 97 32.02 -13.68 4.37
N PRO A 98 32.22 -13.86 3.05
CA PRO A 98 33.18 -14.84 2.58
C PRO A 98 34.60 -14.32 2.85
N ALA A 99 35.42 -15.15 3.50
CA ALA A 99 36.87 -14.98 3.63
C ALA A 99 37.59 -15.38 2.33
#